data_AF-A0A093XVQ6-F1
#
_entry.id   AF-A0A093XVQ6-F1
#
_cell.length_a   1.000
_cell.length_b   1.000
_cell.length_c   1.000
_cell.angle_alpha   90.00
_cell.angle_beta   90.00
_cell.angle_gamma   90.00
#
_symmetry.space_group_name_H-M   'P 1'
#
loop_
_entity.id
_entity.type
_entity.pdbx_description
1 polymer ?
#
loop_
_entity_poly.entity_id
_entity_poly.type
_entity_poly.pdbx_seq_one_letter_code
_entity_poly.pdbx_strand_id
1 'polypeptide(L)'
;MAPKTKDGDVVLAFSGKWVTWAHTFTAYAAFISALIVGVSLHYHKIVKNEHYGYPQEWFPSVSATIGDRYPERSFFMFFIAITSGPRFALVGLWYLLTKRPGQQLSKYVAIVGIFRTITCGGWTYVTSTDDHDWHDIFMISYLVATLPWTLGCLALSPPNPTTIKYRKIFGGAFFGTIVPLVYFFIQHKVHKVAGAYTTYAFFEWSLVLLDVAFDAVTMLDFDSFEVVIKDVTGASKGQPKRDSGIEMHKDKPVVQVLNQSFLWTDAIDAVAEVYHGFVFWSMLTSLGLCVWYFPLWNMGISGYEILVMVTVTPFLLSNRSLRRFVVNNLRLVHLLSLSGLVAYKFELPEFRLFAVGLGVALSCLAWTATWSTSAFQPNQLETKVTAWTLGLILHSVVKFAWQTSNPIWPIVHASNGGYNGTGLILAVLAVLRTTRNGTKGSASPVERSQQGSSVLAAFGIGGLFFGLHSLLSDSSTMILWV
;
A
#
# COMPACT_ATOMS: atom_id res chain seq x y z
N MET A 1 28.28 -34.89 -27.32
CA MET A 1 27.61 -35.38 -26.09
C MET A 1 26.55 -34.37 -25.71
N ALA A 2 25.27 -34.76 -25.72
CA ALA A 2 24.19 -33.92 -25.22
C ALA A 2 24.33 -33.74 -23.70
N PRO A 3 24.12 -32.53 -23.14
CA PRO A 3 24.19 -32.33 -21.70
C PRO A 3 23.05 -33.11 -21.04
N LYS A 4 23.39 -34.04 -20.13
CA LYS A 4 22.43 -34.70 -19.24
C LYS A 4 21.75 -33.63 -18.38
N THR A 5 20.54 -33.22 -18.75
CA THR A 5 19.67 -32.43 -17.90
C THR A 5 19.35 -33.26 -16.66
N LYS A 6 19.89 -32.86 -15.50
CA LYS A 6 19.44 -33.41 -14.21
C LYS A 6 17.95 -33.10 -14.08
N ASP A 7 17.14 -34.13 -13.84
CA ASP A 7 15.71 -33.97 -13.55
C ASP A 7 15.56 -33.21 -12.22
N GLY A 8 15.42 -31.89 -12.30
CA GLY A 8 15.04 -31.06 -11.16
C GLY A 8 13.59 -31.31 -10.77
N ASP A 9 13.30 -31.24 -9.47
CA ASP A 9 11.95 -31.47 -8.95
C ASP A 9 10.99 -30.38 -9.44
N VAL A 10 9.77 -30.79 -9.80
CA VAL A 10 8.71 -29.87 -10.19
C VAL A 10 8.15 -29.20 -8.94
N VAL A 11 8.27 -27.87 -8.86
CA VAL A 11 7.77 -27.06 -7.75
C VAL A 11 6.31 -26.65 -7.98
N LEU A 12 5.97 -26.34 -9.24
CA LEU A 12 4.62 -25.93 -9.64
C LEU A 12 4.39 -26.30 -11.10
N ALA A 13 3.21 -26.82 -11.42
CA ALA A 13 2.75 -27.04 -12.78
C ALA A 13 1.33 -26.50 -12.93
N PHE A 14 1.08 -25.72 -13.98
CA PHE A 14 -0.26 -25.21 -14.29
C PHE A 14 -0.48 -25.06 -15.80
N SER A 15 -1.74 -25.15 -16.22
CA SER A 15 -2.11 -24.98 -17.64
C SER A 15 -1.86 -23.56 -18.14
N GLY A 16 -1.36 -23.42 -19.37
CA GLY A 16 -1.17 -22.13 -20.03
C GLY A 16 -2.45 -21.30 -20.15
N LYS A 17 -3.63 -21.94 -20.07
CA LYS A 17 -4.95 -21.27 -20.01
C LYS A 17 -5.05 -20.23 -18.90
N TRP A 18 -4.41 -20.48 -17.75
CA TRP A 18 -4.45 -19.55 -16.62
C TRP A 18 -3.83 -18.20 -16.93
N VAL A 19 -2.86 -18.14 -17.86
CA VAL A 19 -2.27 -16.87 -18.32
C VAL A 19 -3.30 -16.04 -19.07
N THR A 20 -4.05 -16.66 -19.99
CA THR A 20 -5.12 -15.96 -20.73
C THR A 20 -6.26 -15.56 -19.79
N TRP A 21 -6.68 -16.45 -18.88
CA TRP A 21 -7.69 -16.12 -17.88
C TRP A 21 -7.29 -14.94 -17.01
N ALA A 22 -6.06 -14.93 -16.49
CA ALA A 22 -5.55 -13.82 -15.70
C ALA A 22 -5.57 -12.52 -16.51
N HIS A 23 -5.01 -12.53 -17.72
CA HIS A 23 -5.02 -11.37 -18.62
C HIS A 23 -6.44 -10.84 -18.87
N THR A 24 -7.35 -11.70 -19.32
CA THR A 24 -8.70 -11.29 -19.72
C THR A 24 -9.52 -10.80 -18.52
N PHE A 25 -9.42 -11.49 -17.37
CA PHE A 25 -10.12 -11.08 -16.17
C PHE A 25 -9.62 -9.74 -15.65
N THR A 26 -8.30 -9.55 -15.52
CA THR A 26 -7.75 -8.30 -14.99
C THR A 26 -7.92 -7.14 -15.95
N ALA A 27 -7.85 -7.37 -17.27
CA ALA A 27 -8.12 -6.35 -18.28
C ALA A 27 -9.58 -5.86 -18.19
N TYR A 28 -10.56 -6.77 -18.17
CA TYR A 28 -11.96 -6.37 -18.01
C TYR A 28 -12.24 -5.74 -16.65
N ALA A 29 -11.63 -6.25 -15.58
CA ALA A 29 -11.75 -5.65 -14.25
C ALA A 29 -11.27 -4.20 -14.24
N ALA A 30 -10.20 -3.86 -14.97
CA ALA A 30 -9.71 -2.48 -15.07
C ALA A 30 -10.78 -1.54 -15.62
N PHE A 31 -11.35 -1.86 -16.78
CA PHE A 31 -12.34 -1.02 -17.43
C PHE A 31 -13.69 -0.98 -16.70
N ILE A 32 -14.18 -2.13 -16.22
CA ILE A 32 -15.46 -2.22 -15.50
C ILE A 32 -15.39 -1.51 -14.15
N SER A 33 -14.30 -1.71 -13.39
CA SER A 33 -14.16 -1.03 -12.09
C SER A 33 -14.06 0.48 -12.24
N ALA A 34 -13.30 0.97 -13.22
CA ALA A 34 -13.22 2.39 -13.52
C ALA A 34 -14.59 2.98 -13.90
N LEU A 35 -15.38 2.27 -14.73
CA LEU A 35 -16.73 2.70 -15.09
C LEU A 35 -17.67 2.74 -13.88
N ILE A 36 -17.69 1.70 -13.05
CA ILE A 36 -18.54 1.65 -11.85
C ILE A 36 -18.19 2.79 -10.89
N VAL A 37 -16.90 2.97 -10.60
CA VAL A 37 -16.42 4.02 -9.70
C VAL A 37 -16.71 5.41 -10.28
N GLY A 38 -16.39 5.63 -11.56
CA GLY A 38 -16.61 6.90 -12.25
C GLY A 38 -18.09 7.28 -12.31
N VAL A 39 -18.99 6.35 -12.65
CA VAL A 39 -20.43 6.59 -12.63
C VAL A 39 -20.93 6.84 -11.21
N SER A 40 -20.39 6.17 -10.20
CA SER A 40 -20.85 6.36 -8.81
C SER A 40 -20.44 7.70 -8.19
N LEU A 41 -19.26 8.24 -8.56
CA LEU A 41 -18.68 9.44 -7.92
C LEU A 41 -18.75 10.68 -8.80
N HIS A 42 -18.54 10.53 -10.11
CA HIS A 42 -18.26 11.63 -11.02
C HIS A 42 -19.13 11.65 -12.28
N TYR A 43 -20.29 10.98 -12.28
CA TYR A 43 -21.17 10.81 -13.45
C TYR A 43 -21.31 12.05 -14.35
N HIS A 44 -21.86 13.15 -13.83
CA HIS A 44 -22.08 14.39 -14.61
C HIS A 44 -20.80 15.00 -15.19
N LYS A 45 -19.65 14.68 -14.60
CA LYS A 45 -18.36 15.20 -15.02
C LYS A 45 -17.73 14.34 -16.11
N ILE A 46 -17.91 13.02 -16.06
CA ILE A 46 -17.34 12.07 -17.05
C ILE A 46 -18.21 11.92 -18.31
N VAL A 47 -19.51 12.24 -18.24
CA VAL A 47 -20.41 12.26 -19.42
C VAL A 47 -20.38 13.58 -20.19
N LYS A 48 -19.71 14.60 -19.65
CA LYS A 48 -19.65 15.93 -20.25
C LYS A 48 -18.57 15.98 -21.32
N ASN A 49 -18.93 16.45 -22.52
CA ASN A 49 -17.97 16.77 -23.58
C ASN A 49 -17.70 18.29 -23.64
N GLU A 50 -16.98 18.75 -24.67
CA GLU A 50 -16.62 20.16 -24.85
C GLU A 50 -17.81 21.11 -25.09
N HIS A 51 -18.97 20.59 -25.51
CA HIS A 51 -20.11 21.39 -25.97
C HIS A 51 -21.41 21.10 -25.19
N TYR A 52 -21.62 19.85 -24.78
CA TYR A 52 -22.84 19.35 -24.15
C TYR A 52 -22.49 18.50 -22.93
N GLY A 53 -23.45 18.39 -22.02
CA GLY A 53 -23.39 17.46 -20.90
C GLY A 53 -24.74 16.77 -20.74
N TYR A 54 -24.97 16.22 -19.56
CA TYR A 54 -26.26 15.66 -19.22
C TYR A 54 -27.36 16.74 -19.31
N PRO A 55 -28.54 16.47 -19.93
CA PRO A 55 -29.06 15.16 -20.34
C PRO A 55 -28.77 14.74 -21.79
N GLN A 56 -28.20 15.60 -22.63
CA GLN A 56 -27.93 15.27 -24.04
C GLN A 56 -26.87 14.18 -24.17
N GLU A 57 -25.84 14.25 -23.32
CA GLU A 57 -24.80 13.23 -23.19
C GLU A 57 -24.95 12.50 -21.85
N TRP A 58 -25.05 11.17 -21.92
CA TRP A 58 -25.41 10.36 -20.76
C TRP A 58 -24.56 9.09 -20.59
N PHE A 59 -23.71 8.75 -21.55
CA PHE A 59 -22.76 7.65 -21.42
C PHE A 59 -21.32 8.17 -21.60
N PRO A 60 -20.40 7.87 -20.67
CA PRO A 60 -19.06 8.43 -20.70
C PRO A 60 -18.15 7.70 -21.71
N SER A 61 -17.25 8.46 -22.35
CA SER A 61 -16.21 7.89 -23.22
C SER A 61 -15.20 7.07 -22.41
N VAL A 62 -14.43 6.21 -23.09
CA VAL A 62 -13.42 5.37 -22.42
C VAL A 62 -12.36 6.29 -21.80
N SER A 63 -11.84 7.25 -22.56
CA SER A 63 -10.80 8.17 -22.10
C SER A 63 -11.24 8.99 -20.89
N ALA A 64 -12.47 9.51 -20.88
CA ALA A 64 -13.01 10.29 -19.75
C ALA A 64 -13.16 9.42 -18.48
N THR A 65 -13.51 8.15 -18.65
CA THR A 65 -13.74 7.21 -17.53
C THR A 65 -12.44 6.81 -16.84
N ILE A 66 -11.34 6.67 -17.59
CA ILE A 66 -10.08 6.10 -17.08
C ILE A 66 -8.98 7.13 -16.84
N GLY A 67 -9.06 8.30 -17.47
CA GLY A 67 -7.99 9.30 -17.47
C GLY A 67 -8.23 10.51 -16.57
N ASP A 68 -9.50 10.93 -16.42
CA ASP A 68 -9.76 12.30 -15.98
C ASP A 68 -9.61 12.53 -14.47
N ARG A 69 -9.97 11.53 -13.66
CA ARG A 69 -10.29 11.77 -12.24
C ARG A 69 -9.88 10.64 -11.31
N TYR A 70 -9.51 11.06 -10.09
CA TYR A 70 -9.36 10.17 -8.94
C TYR A 70 -10.73 9.96 -8.26
N PRO A 71 -11.08 8.74 -7.80
CA PRO A 71 -10.25 7.53 -7.75
C PRO A 71 -10.37 6.56 -8.94
N GLU A 72 -11.30 6.77 -9.87
CA GLU A 72 -11.56 5.85 -11.01
C GLU A 72 -10.30 5.58 -11.86
N ARG A 73 -9.49 6.62 -12.11
CA ARG A 73 -8.17 6.49 -12.77
C ARG A 73 -7.24 5.54 -12.01
N SER A 74 -7.18 5.64 -10.69
CA SER A 74 -6.30 4.80 -9.88
C SER A 74 -6.73 3.33 -9.90
N PHE A 75 -8.03 3.06 -9.90
CA PHE A 75 -8.55 1.70 -10.08
C PHE A 75 -8.17 1.12 -11.45
N PHE A 76 -8.34 1.90 -12.52
CA PHE A 76 -7.94 1.49 -13.86
C PHE A 76 -6.44 1.14 -13.92
N MET A 77 -5.58 2.08 -13.50
CA MET A 77 -4.13 1.92 -13.53
C MET A 77 -3.66 0.73 -12.70
N PHE A 78 -4.26 0.51 -11.52
CA PHE A 78 -3.92 -0.63 -10.66
C PHE A 78 -4.20 -1.97 -11.36
N PHE A 79 -5.38 -2.15 -11.94
CA PHE A 79 -5.69 -3.40 -12.64
C PHE A 79 -4.93 -3.56 -13.96
N ILE A 80 -4.61 -2.48 -14.67
CA ILE A 80 -3.71 -2.56 -15.84
C ILE A 80 -2.29 -2.93 -15.43
N ALA A 81 -1.78 -2.42 -14.30
CA ALA A 81 -0.50 -2.83 -13.74
C ALA A 81 -0.45 -4.35 -13.51
N ILE A 82 -1.51 -4.92 -12.92
CA ILE A 82 -1.65 -6.36 -12.73
C ILE A 82 -1.72 -7.08 -14.08
N THR A 83 -2.46 -6.55 -15.04
CA THR A 83 -2.62 -7.12 -16.39
C THR A 83 -1.31 -7.21 -17.16
N SER A 84 -0.34 -6.33 -16.88
CA SER A 84 0.95 -6.29 -17.59
C SER A 84 1.70 -7.63 -17.54
N GLY A 85 1.76 -8.29 -16.38
CA GLY A 85 2.44 -9.59 -16.22
C GLY A 85 1.83 -10.69 -17.10
N PRO A 86 0.53 -11.02 -16.94
CA PRO A 86 -0.19 -11.94 -17.81
C PRO A 86 -0.11 -11.55 -19.29
N ARG A 87 -0.11 -10.26 -19.63
CA ARG A 87 0.00 -9.78 -21.02
C ARG A 87 1.34 -10.16 -21.65
N PHE A 88 2.45 -9.87 -20.99
CA PHE A 88 3.77 -10.26 -21.49
C PHE A 88 3.93 -11.79 -21.55
N ALA A 89 3.40 -12.51 -20.56
CA ALA A 89 3.37 -13.97 -20.57
C ALA A 89 2.55 -14.53 -21.75
N LEU A 90 1.40 -13.93 -22.07
CA LEU A 90 0.57 -14.30 -23.22
C LEU A 90 1.35 -14.12 -24.54
N VAL A 91 2.03 -12.98 -24.74
CA VAL A 91 2.86 -12.74 -25.93
C VAL A 91 4.01 -13.75 -26.00
N GLY A 92 4.65 -14.06 -24.86
CA GLY A 92 5.72 -15.05 -24.78
C GLY A 92 5.26 -16.47 -25.12
N LEU A 93 4.13 -16.91 -24.54
CA LEU A 93 3.52 -18.21 -24.86
C LEU A 93 3.09 -18.28 -26.32
N TRP A 94 2.53 -17.20 -26.87
CA TRP A 94 2.17 -17.13 -28.29
C TRP A 94 3.39 -17.28 -29.20
N TYR A 95 4.50 -16.64 -28.85
CA TYR A 95 5.77 -16.83 -29.57
C TYR A 95 6.25 -18.28 -29.50
N LEU A 96 6.22 -18.91 -28.33
CA LEU A 96 6.65 -20.30 -28.16
C LEU A 96 5.78 -21.28 -28.95
N LEU A 97 4.46 -21.04 -29.01
CA LEU A 97 3.52 -21.86 -29.79
C LEU A 97 3.81 -21.81 -31.28
N THR A 98 4.13 -20.62 -31.77
CA THR A 98 4.26 -20.34 -33.20
C THR A 98 5.70 -20.45 -33.69
N LYS A 99 6.67 -20.67 -32.81
CA LYS A 99 8.09 -20.80 -33.16
C LYS A 99 8.32 -22.09 -33.95
N ARG A 100 8.61 -21.95 -35.25
CA ARG A 100 9.04 -23.04 -36.13
C ARG A 100 10.42 -22.76 -36.72
N PRO A 101 11.24 -23.79 -36.99
CA PRO A 101 12.53 -23.61 -37.66
C PRO A 101 12.35 -22.88 -39.00
N GLY A 102 13.11 -21.80 -39.24
CA GLY A 102 13.08 -21.03 -40.49
C GLY A 102 11.97 -19.98 -40.62
N GLN A 103 10.99 -19.92 -39.71
CA GLN A 103 9.87 -18.98 -39.81
C GLN A 103 10.14 -17.67 -39.05
N GLN A 104 10.39 -16.58 -39.79
CA GLN A 104 10.67 -15.25 -39.19
C GLN A 104 9.39 -14.51 -38.74
N LEU A 105 8.23 -14.88 -39.30
CA LEU A 105 6.95 -14.24 -38.98
C LEU A 105 6.62 -14.32 -37.49
N SER A 106 6.88 -15.45 -36.83
CA SER A 106 6.62 -15.64 -35.39
C SER A 106 7.43 -14.68 -34.53
N LYS A 107 8.68 -14.38 -34.92
CA LYS A 107 9.51 -13.38 -34.22
C LYS A 107 8.99 -11.97 -34.44
N TYR A 108 8.60 -11.64 -35.68
CA TYR A 108 8.02 -10.34 -36.00
C TYR A 108 6.74 -10.09 -35.19
N VAL A 109 5.83 -11.07 -35.16
CA VAL A 109 4.58 -10.98 -34.38
C VAL A 109 4.86 -10.83 -32.88
N ALA A 110 5.88 -11.52 -32.34
CA ALA A 110 6.28 -11.34 -30.95
C ALA A 110 6.78 -9.92 -30.65
N ILE A 111 7.62 -9.35 -31.53
CA ILE A 111 8.11 -7.96 -31.41
C ILE A 111 6.94 -6.98 -31.47
N VAL A 112 6.02 -7.15 -32.42
CA VAL A 112 4.80 -6.34 -32.54
C VAL A 112 3.94 -6.47 -31.28
N GLY A 113 3.79 -7.67 -30.73
CA GLY A 113 3.05 -7.91 -29.49
C GLY A 113 3.65 -7.24 -28.26
N ILE A 114 4.99 -7.25 -28.14
CA ILE A 114 5.73 -6.52 -27.09
C ILE A 114 5.54 -5.01 -27.29
N PHE A 115 5.76 -4.51 -28.50
CA PHE A 115 5.58 -3.09 -28.82
C PHE A 115 4.16 -2.61 -28.49
N ARG A 116 3.13 -3.35 -28.94
CA ARG A 116 1.72 -3.11 -28.59
C ARG A 116 1.48 -3.11 -27.09
N THR A 117 2.13 -4.01 -26.34
CA THR A 117 1.99 -4.04 -24.88
C THR A 117 2.62 -2.82 -24.21
N ILE A 118 3.77 -2.36 -24.69
CA ILE A 118 4.45 -1.16 -24.18
C ILE A 118 3.64 0.10 -24.50
N THR A 119 3.17 0.25 -25.73
CA THR A 119 2.36 1.42 -26.11
C THR A 119 1.01 1.44 -25.39
N CYS A 120 0.44 0.28 -25.05
CA CYS A 120 -0.73 0.19 -24.17
C CYS A 120 -0.47 0.80 -22.79
N GLY A 121 0.66 0.43 -22.17
CA GLY A 121 1.11 1.05 -20.93
C GLY A 121 1.32 2.56 -21.09
N GLY A 122 1.89 2.98 -22.22
CA GLY A 122 2.11 4.40 -22.55
C GLY A 122 0.85 5.24 -22.44
N TRP A 123 -0.20 4.94 -23.20
CA TRP A 123 -1.45 5.71 -23.17
C TRP A 123 -2.28 5.46 -21.88
N THR A 124 -2.07 4.35 -21.19
CA THR A 124 -2.71 4.10 -19.89
C THR A 124 -2.15 5.02 -18.81
N TYR A 125 -0.82 5.14 -18.71
CA TYR A 125 -0.17 5.90 -17.63
C TYR A 125 0.05 7.37 -17.94
N VAL A 126 0.27 7.72 -19.21
CA VAL A 126 0.24 9.10 -19.70
C VAL A 126 -1.18 9.38 -20.16
N THR A 127 -2.03 9.86 -19.26
CA THR A 127 -3.45 10.10 -19.57
C THR A 127 -3.62 11.33 -20.43
N SER A 128 -4.75 11.41 -21.16
CA SER A 128 -5.11 12.57 -21.99
C SER A 128 -5.19 13.88 -21.22
N THR A 129 -5.40 13.84 -19.90
CA THR A 129 -5.37 15.02 -19.02
C THR A 129 -3.97 15.49 -18.66
N ASP A 130 -3.00 14.58 -18.62
CA ASP A 130 -1.65 14.87 -18.15
C ASP A 130 -0.78 15.39 -19.30
N ASP A 131 -0.80 14.67 -20.43
CA ASP A 131 -0.11 15.08 -21.66
C ASP A 131 -0.85 14.48 -22.87
N HIS A 132 -1.65 15.32 -23.53
CA HIS A 132 -2.51 14.91 -24.64
C HIS A 132 -1.71 14.43 -25.86
N ASP A 133 -0.56 15.03 -26.15
CA ASP A 133 0.23 14.71 -27.34
C ASP A 133 0.91 13.35 -27.19
N TRP A 134 1.54 13.09 -26.05
CA TRP A 134 2.14 11.78 -25.78
C TRP A 134 1.09 10.68 -25.65
N HIS A 135 -0.04 10.96 -25.01
CA HIS A 135 -1.17 10.03 -24.93
C HIS A 135 -1.61 9.55 -26.33
N ASP A 136 -1.82 10.49 -27.25
CA ASP A 136 -2.28 10.19 -28.61
C ASP A 136 -1.23 9.44 -29.43
N ILE A 137 0.05 9.79 -29.30
CA ILE A 137 1.14 9.06 -29.95
C ILE A 137 1.12 7.59 -29.51
N PHE A 138 0.99 7.31 -28.21
CA PHE A 138 0.94 5.94 -27.70
C PHE A 138 -0.34 5.20 -28.13
N MET A 139 -1.50 5.86 -28.10
CA MET A 139 -2.77 5.28 -28.51
C MET A 139 -2.78 4.94 -30.02
N ILE A 140 -2.33 5.85 -30.88
CA ILE A 140 -2.25 5.61 -32.33
C ILE A 140 -1.23 4.50 -32.61
N SER A 141 -0.07 4.53 -31.96
CA SER A 141 0.95 3.48 -32.10
C SER A 141 0.40 2.10 -31.70
N TYR A 142 -0.41 2.04 -30.64
CA TYR A 142 -1.12 0.84 -30.23
C TYR A 142 -2.08 0.34 -31.30
N LEU A 143 -2.98 1.20 -31.79
CA LEU A 143 -3.98 0.85 -32.81
C LEU A 143 -3.33 0.39 -34.13
N VAL A 144 -2.27 1.07 -34.57
CA VAL A 144 -1.51 0.68 -35.76
C VAL A 144 -0.84 -0.66 -35.56
N ALA A 145 -0.27 -0.93 -34.37
CA ALA A 145 0.34 -2.23 -34.05
C ALA A 145 -0.68 -3.36 -33.89
N THR A 146 -1.95 -3.06 -33.58
CA THR A 146 -3.03 -4.04 -33.49
C THR A 146 -3.30 -4.75 -34.83
N LEU A 147 -3.11 -4.08 -35.97
CA LEU A 147 -3.29 -4.69 -37.30
C LEU A 147 -2.28 -5.82 -37.59
N PRO A 148 -0.95 -5.59 -37.57
CA PRO A 148 0.03 -6.65 -37.77
C PRO A 148 -0.04 -7.72 -36.67
N TRP A 149 -0.41 -7.37 -35.43
CA TRP A 149 -0.68 -8.35 -34.37
C TRP A 149 -1.83 -9.29 -34.76
N THR A 150 -2.97 -8.73 -35.18
CA THR A 150 -4.19 -9.49 -35.52
C THR A 150 -3.98 -10.39 -36.73
N LEU A 151 -3.42 -9.84 -37.81
CA LEU A 151 -3.12 -10.59 -39.03
C LEU A 151 -2.05 -11.67 -38.77
N GLY A 152 -1.03 -11.34 -37.99
CA GLY A 152 0.01 -12.29 -37.58
C GLY A 152 -0.54 -13.44 -36.76
N CYS A 153 -1.41 -13.15 -35.78
CA CYS A 153 -2.08 -14.17 -34.99
C CYS A 153 -2.97 -15.07 -35.85
N LEU A 154 -3.73 -14.50 -36.80
CA LEU A 154 -4.55 -15.27 -37.74
C LEU A 154 -3.71 -16.16 -38.65
N ALA A 155 -2.60 -15.65 -39.18
CA ALA A 155 -1.72 -16.39 -40.09
C ALA A 155 -0.95 -17.54 -39.40
N LEU A 156 -0.58 -17.34 -38.13
CA LEU A 156 0.18 -18.33 -37.34
C LEU A 156 -0.70 -19.26 -36.50
N SER A 157 -2.02 -19.04 -36.51
CA SER A 157 -2.97 -19.85 -35.73
C SER A 157 -2.83 -21.34 -36.05
N PRO A 158 -2.81 -22.23 -35.02
CA PRO A 158 -2.98 -23.66 -35.24
C PRO A 158 -4.28 -23.95 -36.01
N PRO A 159 -4.38 -25.09 -36.73
CA PRO A 159 -5.55 -25.45 -37.52
C PRO A 159 -6.73 -25.88 -36.61
N ASN A 160 -7.25 -24.94 -35.82
CA ASN A 160 -8.46 -25.11 -35.02
C ASN A 160 -9.58 -24.23 -35.62
N PRO A 161 -10.64 -24.82 -36.20
CA PRO A 161 -11.70 -24.07 -36.88
C PRO A 161 -12.44 -23.12 -35.92
N THR A 162 -12.56 -23.48 -34.64
CA THR A 162 -13.24 -22.64 -33.64
C THR A 162 -12.43 -21.39 -33.31
N THR A 163 -11.14 -21.54 -32.99
CA THR A 163 -10.20 -20.43 -32.74
C THR A 163 -10.16 -19.46 -33.92
N ILE A 164 -10.01 -19.98 -35.15
CA ILE A 164 -9.93 -19.15 -36.36
C ILE A 164 -11.25 -18.40 -36.59
N LYS A 165 -12.40 -19.05 -36.38
CA LYS A 165 -13.72 -18.40 -36.49
C LYS A 165 -13.84 -17.23 -35.53
N TYR A 166 -13.55 -17.42 -34.24
CA TYR A 166 -13.65 -16.35 -33.25
C TYR A 166 -12.65 -15.22 -33.48
N ARG A 167 -11.41 -15.52 -33.87
CA ARG A 167 -10.43 -14.48 -34.26
C ARG A 167 -10.89 -13.65 -35.44
N LYS A 168 -11.47 -14.26 -36.46
CA LYS A 168 -12.03 -13.54 -37.62
C LYS A 168 -13.21 -12.66 -37.21
N ILE A 169 -14.09 -13.16 -36.33
CA ILE A 169 -15.23 -12.38 -35.82
C ILE A 169 -14.74 -11.19 -35.00
N PHE A 170 -13.92 -11.41 -33.96
CA PHE A 170 -13.48 -10.32 -33.08
C PHE A 170 -12.54 -9.34 -33.78
N GLY A 171 -11.55 -9.84 -34.53
CA GLY A 171 -10.64 -8.98 -35.29
C GLY A 171 -11.38 -8.21 -36.40
N GLY A 172 -12.26 -8.88 -37.15
CA GLY A 172 -13.09 -8.23 -38.17
C GLY A 172 -14.04 -7.20 -37.58
N ALA A 173 -14.70 -7.51 -36.46
CA ALA A 173 -15.56 -6.58 -35.75
C ALA A 173 -14.78 -5.39 -35.19
N PHE A 174 -13.57 -5.58 -34.68
CA PHE A 174 -12.71 -4.51 -34.18
C PHE A 174 -12.44 -3.48 -35.28
N PHE A 175 -11.89 -3.91 -36.43
CA PHE A 175 -11.63 -3.00 -37.55
C PHE A 175 -12.90 -2.46 -38.19
N GLY A 176 -13.98 -3.25 -38.23
CA GLY A 176 -15.29 -2.81 -38.72
C GLY A 176 -15.89 -1.69 -37.85
N THR A 177 -15.67 -1.73 -36.54
CA THR A 177 -16.17 -0.74 -35.57
C THR A 177 -15.44 0.60 -35.68
N ILE A 178 -14.23 0.64 -36.23
CA ILE A 178 -13.48 1.89 -36.46
C ILE A 178 -14.25 2.82 -37.42
N VAL A 179 -14.95 2.28 -38.43
CA VAL A 179 -15.70 3.10 -39.41
C VAL A 179 -16.81 3.94 -38.77
N PRO A 180 -17.79 3.36 -38.04
CA PRO A 180 -18.80 4.16 -37.35
C PRO A 180 -18.20 5.02 -36.23
N LEU A 181 -17.13 4.56 -35.57
CA LEU A 181 -16.42 5.35 -34.56
C LEU A 181 -15.89 6.67 -35.14
N VAL A 182 -15.19 6.64 -36.28
CA VAL A 182 -14.69 7.84 -36.95
C VAL A 182 -15.85 8.73 -37.44
N TYR A 183 -16.93 8.15 -37.95
CA TYR A 183 -18.11 8.92 -38.34
C TYR A 183 -18.69 9.71 -37.16
N PHE A 184 -18.95 9.05 -36.03
CA PHE A 184 -19.48 9.73 -34.83
C PHE A 184 -18.44 10.62 -34.15
N PHE A 185 -17.14 10.38 -34.36
CA PHE A 185 -16.08 11.30 -33.97
C PHE A 185 -16.25 12.66 -34.65
N ILE A 186 -16.43 12.65 -35.97
CA ILE A 186 -16.65 13.87 -36.76
C ILE A 186 -17.97 14.54 -36.38
N GLN A 187 -19.04 13.77 -36.16
CA GLN A 187 -20.34 14.33 -35.77
C GLN A 187 -20.29 15.10 -34.44
N HIS A 188 -19.55 14.60 -33.44
CA HIS A 188 -19.46 15.30 -32.16
C HIS A 188 -18.42 16.43 -32.15
N LYS A 189 -17.24 16.26 -32.78
CA LYS A 189 -16.17 17.28 -32.79
C LYS A 189 -16.42 18.42 -33.78
N VAL A 190 -16.80 18.09 -35.01
CA VAL A 190 -16.90 19.07 -36.10
C VAL A 190 -18.33 19.58 -36.22
N HIS A 191 -19.30 18.68 -36.30
CA HIS A 191 -20.71 19.06 -36.51
C HIS A 191 -21.45 19.40 -35.21
N LYS A 192 -20.86 19.10 -34.04
CA LYS A 192 -21.39 19.46 -32.71
C LYS A 192 -22.83 18.99 -32.52
N VAL A 193 -23.14 17.79 -32.98
CA VAL A 193 -24.47 17.19 -32.86
C VAL A 193 -24.65 16.66 -31.43
N ALA A 194 -25.74 17.06 -30.77
CA ALA A 194 -26.08 16.57 -29.43
C ALA A 194 -26.35 15.05 -29.43
N GLY A 195 -25.76 14.32 -28.48
CA GLY A 195 -25.89 12.85 -28.35
C GLY A 195 -24.94 12.04 -29.23
N ALA A 196 -24.19 12.70 -30.14
CA ALA A 196 -23.20 12.03 -30.98
C ALA A 196 -22.02 11.51 -30.15
N TYR A 197 -21.66 12.18 -29.04
CA TYR A 197 -20.56 11.74 -28.18
C TYR A 197 -20.90 10.48 -27.39
N THR A 198 -22.13 10.35 -26.88
CA THR A 198 -22.63 9.11 -26.27
C THR A 198 -22.56 7.95 -27.26
N THR A 199 -22.98 8.17 -28.51
CA THR A 199 -22.92 7.13 -29.55
C THR A 199 -21.47 6.75 -29.89
N TYR A 200 -20.60 7.75 -29.99
CA TYR A 200 -19.15 7.56 -30.13
C TYR A 200 -18.56 6.72 -28.99
N ALA A 201 -18.93 7.04 -27.74
CA ALA A 201 -18.46 6.32 -26.56
C ALA A 201 -18.81 4.83 -26.62
N PHE A 202 -20.01 4.44 -27.06
CA PHE A 202 -20.35 3.02 -27.22
C PHE A 202 -19.41 2.27 -28.18
N PHE A 203 -18.97 2.93 -29.25
CA PHE A 203 -18.01 2.32 -30.17
C PHE A 203 -16.60 2.25 -29.59
N GLU A 204 -16.16 3.23 -28.79
CA GLU A 204 -14.89 3.14 -28.06
C GLU A 204 -14.89 1.96 -27.08
N TRP A 205 -15.94 1.86 -26.26
CA TRP A 205 -16.10 0.74 -25.33
C TRP A 205 -16.15 -0.60 -26.06
N SER A 206 -16.83 -0.65 -27.21
CA SER A 206 -16.86 -1.84 -28.06
C SER A 206 -15.49 -2.23 -28.59
N LEU A 207 -14.66 -1.27 -29.03
CA LEU A 207 -13.29 -1.54 -29.47
C LEU A 207 -12.47 -2.18 -28.35
N VAL A 208 -12.53 -1.63 -27.14
CA VAL A 208 -11.83 -2.19 -25.97
C VAL A 208 -12.27 -3.63 -25.69
N LEU A 209 -13.58 -3.88 -25.68
CA LEU A 209 -14.13 -5.21 -25.41
C LEU A 209 -13.70 -6.23 -26.47
N LEU A 210 -13.77 -5.85 -27.75
CA LEU A 210 -13.38 -6.70 -28.87
C LEU A 210 -11.87 -7.01 -28.86
N ASP A 211 -11.06 -6.04 -28.46
CA ASP A 211 -9.61 -6.19 -28.40
C ASP A 211 -9.17 -7.19 -27.31
N VAL A 212 -9.73 -7.06 -26.10
CA VAL A 212 -9.51 -8.02 -25.02
C VAL A 212 -10.10 -9.39 -25.37
N ALA A 213 -11.27 -9.44 -26.01
CA ALA A 213 -11.89 -10.68 -26.47
C ALA A 213 -11.05 -11.41 -27.53
N PHE A 214 -10.42 -10.68 -28.45
CA PHE A 214 -9.52 -11.26 -29.45
C PHE A 214 -8.35 -12.00 -28.79
N ASP A 215 -7.72 -11.36 -27.80
CA ASP A 215 -6.62 -11.97 -27.05
C ASP A 215 -7.12 -13.12 -26.14
N ALA A 216 -8.36 -13.08 -25.64
CA ALA A 216 -8.98 -14.17 -24.87
C ALA A 216 -9.11 -15.49 -25.66
N VAL A 217 -9.20 -15.42 -27.00
CA VAL A 217 -9.27 -16.62 -27.85
C VAL A 217 -8.00 -17.50 -27.73
N THR A 218 -6.86 -16.91 -27.32
CA THR A 218 -5.60 -17.67 -27.07
C THR A 218 -5.76 -18.78 -26.02
N MET A 219 -6.78 -18.72 -25.17
CA MET A 219 -7.11 -19.79 -24.22
C MET A 219 -7.32 -21.14 -24.91
N LEU A 220 -7.92 -21.14 -26.11
CA LEU A 220 -8.15 -22.37 -26.89
C LEU A 220 -6.85 -22.93 -27.44
N ASP A 221 -5.85 -22.09 -27.69
CA ASP A 221 -4.55 -22.51 -28.20
C ASP A 221 -3.62 -22.97 -27.06
N PHE A 222 -3.67 -22.29 -25.91
CA PHE A 222 -2.86 -22.60 -24.74
C PHE A 222 -3.37 -23.81 -23.95
N ASP A 223 -4.46 -24.45 -24.38
CA ASP A 223 -4.85 -25.77 -23.86
C ASP A 223 -3.77 -26.83 -24.05
N SER A 224 -3.00 -26.68 -25.13
CA SER A 224 -1.87 -27.56 -25.44
C SER A 224 -0.61 -27.31 -24.60
N PHE A 225 -0.62 -26.29 -23.73
CA PHE A 225 0.55 -25.91 -22.93
C PHE A 225 0.38 -26.16 -21.44
N GLU A 226 1.44 -26.70 -20.85
CA GLU A 226 1.65 -26.79 -19.42
C GLU A 226 2.93 -26.02 -19.05
N VAL A 227 2.81 -25.09 -18.11
CA VAL A 227 3.95 -24.33 -17.57
C VAL A 227 4.44 -25.05 -16.34
N VAL A 228 5.64 -25.61 -16.42
CA VAL A 228 6.28 -26.38 -15.34
C VAL A 228 7.48 -25.60 -14.80
N ILE A 229 7.41 -25.22 -13.53
CA ILE A 229 8.51 -24.58 -12.80
C ILE A 229 9.32 -25.69 -12.12
N LYS A 230 10.57 -25.87 -12.57
CA LYS A 230 11.49 -26.87 -12.03
C LYS A 230 12.60 -26.22 -11.20
N ASP A 231 12.83 -26.75 -10.01
CA ASP A 231 14.00 -26.40 -9.21
C ASP A 231 15.20 -27.24 -9.66
N VAL A 232 16.01 -26.65 -10.54
CA VAL A 232 17.18 -27.31 -11.11
C VAL A 232 18.33 -27.40 -10.09
N THR A 233 18.35 -26.54 -9.08
CA THR A 233 19.49 -26.39 -8.16
C THR A 233 19.23 -26.97 -6.76
N GLY A 234 17.97 -27.25 -6.43
CA GLY A 234 17.52 -27.71 -5.11
C GLY A 234 17.35 -26.58 -4.10
N ALA A 235 17.32 -25.31 -4.55
CA ALA A 235 17.23 -24.14 -3.68
C ALA A 235 15.92 -24.08 -2.88
N SER A 236 14.83 -24.59 -3.45
CA SER A 236 13.50 -24.62 -2.81
C SER A 236 13.43 -25.55 -1.59
N LYS A 237 14.37 -26.49 -1.46
CA LYS A 237 14.41 -27.45 -0.34
C LYS A 237 15.00 -26.88 0.95
N GLY A 238 15.50 -25.64 0.95
CA GLY A 238 16.06 -24.99 2.14
C GLY A 238 17.31 -25.68 2.72
N GLN A 239 17.85 -26.71 2.07
CA GLN A 239 19.11 -27.32 2.48
C GLN A 239 20.27 -26.59 1.79
N PRO A 240 21.22 -26.02 2.54
CA PRO A 240 22.40 -25.46 1.94
C PRO A 240 23.18 -26.61 1.28
N LYS A 241 23.40 -26.50 -0.03
CA LYS A 241 24.40 -27.33 -0.71
C LYS A 241 25.74 -27.15 0.00
N ARG A 242 26.21 -28.20 0.69
CA ARG A 242 27.61 -28.38 1.03
C ARG A 242 28.35 -28.79 -0.24
N ASP A 243 28.58 -27.85 -1.15
CA ASP A 243 29.57 -28.01 -2.20
C ASP A 243 30.80 -27.16 -1.84
N SER A 244 31.84 -27.87 -1.39
CA SER A 244 33.26 -27.54 -1.45
C SER A 244 33.71 -26.07 -1.31
N GLY A 245 34.23 -25.74 -0.12
CA GLY A 245 35.56 -25.11 -0.03
C GLY A 245 35.71 -23.62 -0.34
N ILE A 246 34.71 -22.78 -0.04
CA ILE A 246 34.94 -21.32 0.08
C ILE A 246 34.30 -20.84 1.37
N GLU A 247 35.14 -20.34 2.28
CA GLU A 247 34.74 -19.69 3.52
C GLU A 247 33.81 -18.51 3.20
N MET A 248 32.50 -18.71 3.35
CA MET A 248 31.54 -17.62 3.34
C MET A 248 31.68 -16.87 4.67
N HIS A 249 32.13 -15.61 4.57
CA HIS A 249 32.00 -14.61 5.61
C HIS A 249 30.60 -14.67 6.24
N LYS A 250 30.56 -15.04 7.51
CA LYS A 250 29.42 -14.88 8.42
C LYS A 250 29.11 -13.40 8.55
N ASP A 251 28.24 -12.86 7.70
CA ASP A 251 27.61 -11.55 7.95
C ASP A 251 26.36 -11.40 7.09
N LYS A 252 25.27 -12.10 7.44
CA LYS A 252 23.88 -11.65 7.16
C LYS A 252 22.91 -12.21 8.22
N PRO A 253 22.85 -11.64 9.43
CA PRO A 253 21.81 -11.96 10.41
C PRO A 253 20.38 -11.71 9.88
N VAL A 254 20.23 -10.86 8.86
CA VAL A 254 18.95 -10.49 8.25
C VAL A 254 18.24 -11.67 7.56
N VAL A 255 18.98 -12.57 6.90
CA VAL A 255 18.38 -13.71 6.18
C VAL A 255 17.92 -14.80 7.15
N GLN A 256 18.53 -14.87 8.33
CA GLN A 256 18.21 -15.87 9.34
C GLN A 256 16.96 -15.49 10.17
N VAL A 257 16.67 -14.19 10.29
CA VAL A 257 15.44 -13.68 10.95
C VAL A 257 14.20 -13.89 10.06
N LEU A 258 14.33 -13.75 8.74
CA LEU A 258 13.22 -13.95 7.79
C LEU A 258 12.81 -15.43 7.60
N ASN A 259 13.69 -16.37 7.95
CA ASN A 259 13.44 -17.82 7.82
C ASN A 259 12.93 -18.48 9.10
N GLN A 260 12.69 -17.71 10.18
CA GLN A 260 12.01 -18.25 11.34
C GLN A 260 10.52 -18.41 11.02
N SER A 261 9.95 -19.56 11.39
CA SER A 261 8.51 -19.83 11.25
C SER A 261 7.74 -18.60 11.75
N PHE A 262 6.94 -17.98 10.88
CA PHE A 262 6.07 -16.87 11.27
C PHE A 262 5.07 -17.39 12.31
N LEU A 263 5.42 -17.25 13.58
CA LEU A 263 4.54 -17.61 14.67
C LEU A 263 3.57 -16.45 14.83
N TRP A 264 2.28 -16.71 14.66
CA TRP A 264 1.21 -15.73 14.88
C TRP A 264 1.31 -15.04 16.24
N THR A 265 1.92 -15.69 17.23
CA THR A 265 2.23 -15.10 18.54
C THR A 265 3.13 -13.89 18.45
N ASP A 266 4.18 -13.96 17.64
CA ASP A 266 5.20 -12.91 17.53
C ASP A 266 4.66 -11.72 16.75
N ALA A 267 3.80 -11.98 15.75
CA ALA A 267 3.04 -10.94 15.06
C ALA A 267 2.08 -10.21 16.01
N ILE A 268 1.36 -10.94 16.88
CA ILE A 268 0.47 -10.34 17.88
C ILE A 268 1.28 -9.51 18.90
N ASP A 269 2.45 -9.99 19.31
CA ASP A 269 3.35 -9.25 20.21
C ASP A 269 3.83 -7.95 19.55
N ALA A 270 4.26 -8.00 18.28
CA ALA A 270 4.66 -6.81 17.53
C ALA A 270 3.51 -5.80 17.38
N VAL A 271 2.31 -6.27 17.03
CA VAL A 271 1.12 -5.40 16.91
C VAL A 271 0.77 -4.75 18.24
N ALA A 272 0.85 -5.49 19.35
CA ALA A 272 0.63 -4.95 20.68
C ALA A 272 1.66 -3.88 21.06
N GLU A 273 2.94 -4.08 20.74
CA GLU A 273 4.00 -3.10 20.99
C GLU A 273 3.80 -1.81 20.17
N VAL A 274 3.46 -1.94 18.88
CA VAL A 274 3.16 -0.78 18.01
C VAL A 274 1.94 -0.02 18.52
N TYR A 275 0.87 -0.73 18.91
CA TYR A 275 -0.33 -0.11 19.46
C TYR A 275 -0.05 0.61 20.79
N HIS A 276 0.79 0.03 21.65
CA HIS A 276 1.22 0.66 22.89
C HIS A 276 2.02 1.96 22.62
N GLY A 277 2.89 1.95 21.61
CA GLY A 277 3.54 3.17 21.12
C GLY A 277 2.54 4.22 20.60
N PHE A 278 1.55 3.80 19.82
CA PHE A 278 0.47 4.67 19.34
C PHE A 278 -0.31 5.35 20.48
N VAL A 279 -0.62 4.61 21.55
CA VAL A 279 -1.30 5.13 22.75
C VAL A 279 -0.44 6.19 23.43
N PHE A 280 0.87 5.95 23.58
CA PHE A 280 1.80 6.95 24.12
C PHE A 280 1.75 8.26 23.34
N TRP A 281 1.91 8.20 22.01
CA TRP A 281 1.90 9.39 21.16
C TRP A 281 0.56 10.11 21.16
N SER A 282 -0.54 9.36 21.21
CA SER A 282 -1.89 9.92 21.28
C SER A 282 -2.14 10.65 22.60
N MET A 283 -1.67 10.11 23.72
CA MET A 283 -1.75 10.81 25.01
C MET A 283 -0.86 12.06 25.04
N LEU A 284 0.37 11.98 24.52
CA LEU A 284 1.30 13.11 24.48
C LEU A 284 0.73 14.28 23.66
N THR A 285 0.23 14.02 22.45
CA THR A 285 -0.34 15.09 21.59
C THR A 285 -1.64 15.63 22.16
N SER A 286 -2.41 14.82 22.89
CA SER A 286 -3.61 15.30 23.57
C SER A 286 -3.34 16.29 24.70
N LEU A 287 -2.14 16.25 25.31
CA LEU A 287 -1.79 17.15 26.41
C LEU A 287 -1.78 18.61 25.95
N GLY A 288 -1.14 18.89 24.81
CA GLY A 288 -1.12 20.24 24.23
C GLY A 288 -2.53 20.76 23.93
N LEU A 289 -3.38 19.88 23.39
CA LEU A 289 -4.79 20.22 23.14
C LEU A 289 -5.55 20.49 24.44
N CYS A 290 -5.38 19.67 25.48
CA CYS A 290 -6.04 19.90 26.76
C CYS A 290 -5.55 21.18 27.45
N VAL A 291 -4.24 21.45 27.39
CA VAL A 291 -3.64 22.66 27.94
C VAL A 291 -4.09 23.91 27.19
N TRP A 292 -4.34 23.85 25.88
CA TRP A 292 -4.81 25.01 25.12
C TRP A 292 -6.33 25.18 25.15
N TYR A 293 -7.06 24.07 25.19
CA TYR A 293 -8.52 24.07 25.35
C TYR A 293 -8.92 24.62 26.72
N PHE A 294 -8.12 24.39 27.78
CA PHE A 294 -8.44 24.82 29.15
C PHE A 294 -8.49 26.37 29.34
N PRO A 295 -7.51 27.17 28.90
CA PRO A 295 -7.54 28.64 28.94
C PRO A 295 -8.69 29.29 28.16
N LEU A 296 -9.20 28.65 27.10
CA LEU A 296 -10.36 29.17 26.36
C LEU A 296 -11.63 29.23 27.21
N TRP A 297 -11.76 28.37 28.24
CA TRP A 297 -12.88 28.37 29.17
C TRP A 297 -12.72 29.37 30.32
N ASN A 298 -11.48 29.67 30.71
CA ASN A 298 -11.16 30.51 31.87
C ASN A 298 -10.57 31.89 31.51
N MET A 299 -10.49 32.24 30.21
CA MET A 299 -9.98 33.51 29.66
C MET A 299 -8.78 34.11 30.43
N GLY A 300 -7.67 33.36 30.55
CA GLY A 300 -6.44 33.84 31.19
C GLY A 300 -5.33 32.78 31.29
N ILE A 301 -4.12 33.21 31.68
CA ILE A 301 -3.03 32.30 32.08
C ILE A 301 -3.37 31.75 33.46
N SER A 302 -3.65 30.46 33.54
CA SER A 302 -4.22 29.81 34.73
C SER A 302 -3.17 29.19 35.67
N GLY A 303 -1.93 29.06 35.19
CA GLY A 303 -0.84 28.34 35.86
C GLY A 303 -0.83 26.84 35.56
N TYR A 304 -1.93 26.28 35.06
CA TYR A 304 -2.00 24.86 34.66
C TYR A 304 -1.21 24.54 33.41
N GLU A 305 -0.78 25.55 32.65
CA GLU A 305 0.09 25.40 31.47
C GLU A 305 1.43 24.74 31.84
N ILE A 306 1.85 24.82 33.10
CA ILE A 306 3.04 24.12 33.62
C ILE A 306 2.96 22.60 33.46
N LEU A 307 1.75 22.03 33.31
CA LEU A 307 1.56 20.60 33.08
C LEU A 307 2.19 20.12 31.77
N VAL A 308 2.55 20.99 30.83
CA VAL A 308 3.36 20.61 29.65
C VAL A 308 4.72 20.01 30.07
N MET A 309 5.25 20.42 31.23
CA MET A 309 6.54 19.96 31.76
C MET A 309 6.50 18.53 32.34
N VAL A 310 5.35 17.87 32.39
CA VAL A 310 5.24 16.47 32.84
C VAL A 310 6.05 15.48 31.97
N THR A 311 6.41 15.89 30.75
CA THR A 311 7.30 15.12 29.86
C THR A 311 8.73 14.96 30.42
N VAL A 312 9.15 15.80 31.38
CA VAL A 312 10.46 15.76 32.04
C VAL A 312 10.51 14.81 33.25
N THR A 313 9.38 14.16 33.57
CA THR A 313 9.27 13.17 34.66
C THR A 313 10.29 12.03 34.67
N PRO A 314 10.91 11.59 33.54
CA PRO A 314 12.01 10.64 33.59
C PRO A 314 13.19 11.07 34.48
N PHE A 315 13.38 12.38 34.73
CA PHE A 315 14.37 12.89 35.67
C PHE A 315 14.22 12.27 37.08
N LEU A 316 13.00 11.91 37.49
CA LEU A 316 12.74 11.28 38.78
C LEU A 316 13.40 9.90 38.92
N LEU A 317 13.72 9.22 37.80
CA LEU A 317 14.47 7.95 37.80
C LEU A 317 15.94 8.12 38.22
N SER A 318 16.45 9.35 38.33
CA SER A 318 17.74 9.63 38.95
C SER A 318 17.76 9.22 40.42
N ASN A 319 16.60 9.26 41.10
CA ASN A 319 16.47 8.75 42.47
C ASN A 319 16.42 7.21 42.46
N ARG A 320 17.38 6.59 43.16
CA ARG A 320 17.52 5.13 43.23
C ARG A 320 16.28 4.41 43.75
N SER A 321 15.59 4.99 44.74
CA SER A 321 14.41 4.38 45.35
C SER A 321 13.23 4.35 44.38
N LEU A 322 12.98 5.48 43.70
CA LEU A 322 11.91 5.58 42.72
C LEU A 322 12.21 4.73 41.49
N ARG A 323 13.45 4.73 41.01
CA ARG A 323 13.88 3.87 39.89
C ARG A 323 13.61 2.40 40.18
N ARG A 324 13.99 1.92 41.37
CA ARG A 324 13.74 0.53 41.77
C ARG A 324 12.25 0.22 41.84
N PHE A 325 11.45 1.12 42.40
CA PHE A 325 10.00 0.96 42.48
C PHE A 325 9.36 0.83 41.08
N VAL A 326 9.72 1.72 40.16
CA VAL A 326 9.16 1.74 38.79
C VAL A 326 9.61 0.52 38.00
N VAL A 327 10.90 0.18 38.03
CA VAL A 327 11.44 -0.97 37.29
C VAL A 327 10.83 -2.29 37.77
N ASN A 328 10.64 -2.45 39.08
CA ASN A 328 10.01 -3.65 39.63
C ASN A 328 8.50 -3.75 39.33
N ASN A 329 7.85 -2.62 39.04
CA ASN A 329 6.41 -2.53 38.83
C ASN A 329 6.04 -1.98 37.44
N LEU A 330 6.85 -2.25 36.40
CA LEU A 330 6.67 -1.69 35.06
C LEU A 330 5.24 -1.85 34.51
N ARG A 331 4.66 -3.05 34.65
CA ARG A 331 3.28 -3.31 34.20
C ARG A 331 2.26 -2.41 34.90
N LEU A 332 2.41 -2.20 36.20
CA LEU A 332 1.52 -1.34 36.97
C LEU A 332 1.65 0.11 36.48
N VAL A 333 2.88 0.61 36.30
CA VAL A 333 3.10 1.99 35.85
C VAL A 333 2.54 2.22 34.45
N HIS A 334 2.72 1.27 33.52
CA HIS A 334 2.11 1.32 32.19
C HIS A 334 0.57 1.31 32.25
N LEU A 335 -0.03 0.47 33.10
CA LEU A 335 -1.49 0.46 33.28
C LEU A 335 -2.01 1.76 33.90
N LEU A 336 -1.32 2.30 34.90
CA LEU A 336 -1.69 3.57 35.53
C LEU A 336 -1.56 4.73 34.54
N SER A 337 -0.62 4.68 33.59
CA SER A 337 -0.47 5.70 32.55
C SER A 337 -1.70 5.82 31.64
N LEU A 338 -2.53 4.78 31.54
CA LEU A 338 -3.78 4.81 30.78
C LEU A 338 -4.84 5.72 31.42
N SER A 339 -4.57 6.32 32.59
CA SER A 339 -5.41 7.38 33.16
C SER A 339 -5.65 8.53 32.17
N GLY A 340 -4.68 8.80 31.27
CA GLY A 340 -4.81 9.82 30.24
C GLY A 340 -5.89 9.49 29.20
N LEU A 341 -6.09 8.22 28.86
CA LEU A 341 -7.18 7.79 28.00
C LEU A 341 -8.52 7.78 28.72
N VAL A 342 -8.54 7.41 30.01
CA VAL A 342 -9.75 7.44 30.86
C VAL A 342 -10.29 8.87 31.04
N ALA A 343 -9.44 9.88 30.84
CA ALA A 343 -9.77 11.28 31.08
C ALA A 343 -11.03 11.79 30.33
N TYR A 344 -11.43 11.12 29.24
CA TYR A 344 -12.67 11.42 28.51
C TYR A 344 -13.95 11.25 29.32
N LYS A 345 -13.90 10.49 30.43
CA LYS A 345 -15.02 10.33 31.35
C LYS A 345 -15.19 11.51 32.30
N PHE A 346 -14.16 12.34 32.48
CA PHE A 346 -14.27 13.54 33.30
C PHE A 346 -14.93 14.66 32.52
N GLU A 347 -16.06 15.15 33.02
CA GLU A 347 -16.79 16.26 32.42
C GLU A 347 -16.08 17.59 32.66
N LEU A 348 -15.53 17.78 33.87
CA LEU A 348 -14.80 18.99 34.23
C LEU A 348 -13.43 19.05 33.54
N PRO A 349 -13.09 20.16 32.85
CA PRO A 349 -11.82 20.33 32.13
C PRO A 349 -10.58 20.18 33.02
N GLU A 350 -10.67 20.60 34.30
CA GLU A 350 -9.59 20.53 35.28
C GLU A 350 -9.15 19.10 35.53
N PHE A 351 -10.09 18.24 35.94
CA PHE A 351 -9.83 16.83 36.22
C PHE A 351 -9.39 16.07 34.98
N ARG A 352 -9.92 16.44 33.80
CA ARG A 352 -9.46 15.90 32.53
C ARG A 352 -7.98 16.24 32.29
N LEU A 353 -7.62 17.51 32.43
CA LEU A 353 -6.23 17.98 32.25
C LEU A 353 -5.27 17.29 33.24
N PHE A 354 -5.66 17.15 34.51
CA PHE A 354 -4.85 16.42 35.50
C PHE A 354 -4.70 14.93 35.17
N ALA A 355 -5.77 14.27 34.74
CA ALA A 355 -5.72 12.85 34.38
C ALA A 355 -4.84 12.59 33.14
N VAL A 356 -4.90 13.49 32.14
CA VAL A 356 -4.00 13.48 30.96
C VAL A 356 -2.56 13.77 31.37
N GLY A 357 -2.32 14.80 32.18
CA GLY A 357 -1.00 15.14 32.69
C GLY A 357 -0.37 14.00 33.48
N LEU A 358 -1.13 13.35 34.36
CA LEU A 358 -0.70 12.15 35.10
C LEU A 358 -0.42 10.98 34.14
N GLY A 359 -1.27 10.77 33.14
CA GLY A 359 -1.08 9.71 32.15
C GLY A 359 0.21 9.89 31.34
N VAL A 360 0.48 11.10 30.87
CA VAL A 360 1.71 11.45 30.14
C VAL A 360 2.94 11.36 31.06
N ALA A 361 2.85 11.86 32.29
CA ALA A 361 3.92 11.72 33.29
C ALA A 361 4.31 10.25 33.48
N LEU A 362 3.33 9.40 33.79
CA LEU A 362 3.57 7.98 34.03
C LEU A 362 4.05 7.25 32.77
N SER A 363 3.55 7.62 31.59
CA SER A 363 3.96 6.97 30.34
C SER A 363 5.40 7.32 29.95
N CYS A 364 5.83 8.59 30.06
CA CYS A 364 7.22 9.00 29.86
C CYS A 364 8.17 8.25 30.81
N LEU A 365 7.76 8.13 32.08
CA LEU A 365 8.50 7.43 33.12
C LEU A 365 8.56 5.91 32.84
N ALA A 366 7.45 5.30 32.43
CA ALA A 366 7.35 3.88 32.12
C ALA A 366 8.16 3.49 30.88
N TRP A 367 8.09 4.25 29.78
CA TRP A 367 8.89 3.99 28.56
C TRP A 367 10.38 4.14 28.81
N THR A 368 10.80 5.18 29.55
CA THR A 368 12.21 5.35 29.93
C THR A 368 12.70 4.19 30.79
N ALA A 369 11.90 3.75 31.77
CA ALA A 369 12.23 2.59 32.58
C ALA A 369 12.30 1.31 31.74
N THR A 370 11.37 1.09 30.81
CA THR A 370 11.41 -0.04 29.86
C THR A 370 12.71 -0.06 29.07
N TRP A 371 13.10 1.06 28.44
CA TRP A 371 14.34 1.16 27.67
C TRP A 371 15.57 0.94 28.55
N SER A 372 15.57 1.46 29.78
CA SER A 372 16.68 1.25 30.72
C SER A 372 16.88 -0.22 31.08
N THR A 373 15.79 -0.99 31.21
CA THR A 373 15.87 -2.44 31.49
C THR A 373 16.33 -3.26 30.28
N SER A 374 15.98 -2.81 29.07
CA SER A 374 16.36 -3.48 27.82
C SER A 374 17.69 -2.97 27.24
N ALA A 375 18.32 -1.96 27.85
CA ALA A 375 19.55 -1.34 27.35
C ALA A 375 20.73 -2.32 27.23
N PHE A 376 20.73 -3.39 28.03
CA PHE A 376 21.75 -4.44 28.01
C PHE A 376 21.54 -5.49 26.90
N GLN A 377 20.41 -5.43 26.18
CA GLN A 377 20.04 -6.35 25.10
C GLN A 377 19.72 -5.53 23.83
N PRO A 378 20.70 -5.35 22.92
CA PRO A 378 20.57 -4.42 21.80
C PRO A 378 19.36 -4.73 20.92
N ASN A 379 19.13 -6.01 20.59
CA ASN A 379 18.00 -6.41 19.75
C ASN A 379 16.65 -6.08 20.39
N GLN A 380 16.48 -6.30 21.70
CA GLN A 380 15.22 -5.99 22.38
C GLN A 380 15.00 -4.48 22.50
N LEU A 381 16.07 -3.71 22.73
CA LEU A 381 15.96 -2.26 22.75
C LEU A 381 15.55 -1.73 21.37
N GLU A 382 16.18 -2.24 20.30
CA GLU A 382 15.86 -1.88 18.92
C GLU A 382 14.40 -2.21 18.59
N THR A 383 13.92 -3.42 18.90
CA THR A 383 12.50 -3.79 18.70
C THR A 383 11.55 -2.85 19.44
N LYS A 384 11.84 -2.49 20.69
CA LYS A 384 10.97 -1.59 21.46
C LYS A 384 10.98 -0.14 20.95
N VAL A 385 12.15 0.37 20.55
CA VAL A 385 12.27 1.72 19.98
C VAL A 385 11.59 1.78 18.62
N THR A 386 11.79 0.77 17.77
CA THR A 386 11.13 0.66 16.46
C THR A 386 9.61 0.52 16.58
N ALA A 387 9.11 -0.30 17.51
CA ALA A 387 7.68 -0.37 17.76
C ALA A 387 7.10 0.97 18.25
N TRP A 388 7.85 1.68 19.11
CA TRP A 388 7.47 3.00 19.60
C TRP A 388 7.45 4.07 18.48
N THR A 389 8.40 4.05 17.55
CA THR A 389 8.41 4.95 16.37
C THR A 389 7.36 4.57 15.33
N LEU A 390 7.11 3.27 15.09
CA LEU A 390 5.98 2.81 14.28
C LEU A 390 4.65 3.26 14.88
N GLY A 391 4.55 3.32 16.20
CA GLY A 391 3.41 3.91 16.91
C GLY A 391 3.18 5.39 16.57
N LEU A 392 4.24 6.18 16.36
CA LEU A 392 4.12 7.58 15.90
C LEU A 392 3.56 7.65 14.48
N ILE A 393 4.06 6.79 13.59
CA ILE A 393 3.56 6.71 12.21
C ILE A 393 2.08 6.33 12.23
N LEU A 394 1.71 5.32 13.02
CA LEU A 394 0.32 4.92 13.19
C LEU A 394 -0.53 6.07 13.76
N HIS A 395 0.00 6.86 14.70
CA HIS A 395 -0.66 8.05 15.22
C HIS A 395 -0.98 9.07 14.13
N SER A 396 0.00 9.39 13.28
CA SER A 396 -0.18 10.35 12.18
C SER A 396 -1.12 9.82 11.09
N VAL A 397 -1.06 8.52 10.76
CA VAL A 397 -1.97 7.87 9.82
C VAL A 397 -3.41 7.88 10.34
N VAL A 398 -3.61 7.55 11.61
CA VAL A 398 -4.94 7.59 12.24
C VAL A 398 -5.48 9.01 12.28
N LYS A 399 -4.65 10.00 12.63
CA LYS A 399 -5.04 11.42 12.56
C LYS A 399 -5.47 11.82 11.15
N PHE A 400 -4.71 11.42 10.13
CA PHE A 400 -5.05 11.71 8.73
C PHE A 400 -6.40 11.08 8.33
N ALA A 401 -6.63 9.82 8.71
CA ALA A 401 -7.89 9.12 8.46
C ALA A 401 -9.09 9.75 9.20
N TRP A 402 -8.86 10.38 10.36
CA TRP A 402 -9.88 11.07 11.16
C TRP A 402 -9.84 12.60 11.03
N GLN A 403 -9.58 13.12 9.82
CA GLN A 403 -9.66 14.55 9.52
C GLN A 403 -8.83 15.42 10.48
N THR A 404 -7.58 15.02 10.70
CA THR A 404 -6.60 15.62 11.63
C THR A 404 -6.90 15.46 13.12
N SER A 405 -8.02 14.82 13.48
CA SER A 405 -8.36 14.44 14.85
C SER A 405 -7.88 13.02 15.17
N ASN A 406 -7.55 12.73 16.43
CA ASN A 406 -7.30 11.36 16.87
C ASN A 406 -8.52 10.82 17.64
N PRO A 407 -9.10 9.68 17.24
CA PRO A 407 -10.32 9.14 17.81
C PRO A 407 -10.17 8.64 19.26
N ILE A 408 -8.94 8.50 19.79
CA ILE A 408 -8.72 8.12 21.20
C ILE A 408 -8.32 9.31 22.08
N TRP A 409 -8.33 10.54 21.55
CA TRP A 409 -8.09 11.73 22.36
C TRP A 409 -9.20 11.93 23.39
N PRO A 410 -8.85 12.31 24.63
CA PRO A 410 -9.80 12.47 25.74
C PRO A 410 -10.81 13.62 25.55
N ILE A 411 -10.57 14.52 24.59
CA ILE A 411 -11.46 15.62 24.22
C ILE A 411 -12.48 15.24 23.13
N VAL A 412 -12.32 14.07 22.51
CA VAL A 412 -13.22 13.58 21.45
C VAL A 412 -14.33 12.74 22.09
N HIS A 413 -15.53 12.82 21.54
CA HIS A 413 -16.76 12.20 22.00
C HIS A 413 -17.38 11.33 20.89
N ALA A 414 -18.33 10.45 21.26
CA ALA A 414 -18.95 9.56 20.27
C ALA A 414 -19.65 10.32 19.11
N SER A 415 -20.20 11.51 19.38
CA SER A 415 -20.88 12.36 18.40
C SER A 415 -19.95 13.01 17.36
N ASN A 416 -18.66 13.18 17.67
CA ASN A 416 -17.66 13.77 16.75
C ASN A 416 -16.60 12.76 16.31
N GLY A 417 -16.93 11.45 16.35
CA GLY A 417 -16.09 10.38 15.82
C GLY A 417 -15.13 9.72 16.81
N GLY A 418 -15.34 9.90 18.12
CA GLY A 418 -14.52 9.34 19.19
C GLY A 418 -14.74 7.85 19.44
N TYR A 419 -13.64 7.12 19.59
CA TYR A 419 -13.55 5.70 19.88
C TYR A 419 -12.73 5.44 21.17
N ASN A 420 -12.86 6.32 22.16
CA ASN A 420 -12.03 6.33 23.37
C ASN A 420 -12.17 5.03 24.17
N GLY A 421 -13.39 4.47 24.26
CA GLY A 421 -13.66 3.22 24.99
C GLY A 421 -13.02 1.98 24.34
N THR A 422 -13.15 1.84 23.02
CA THR A 422 -12.49 0.75 22.28
C THR A 422 -10.97 0.92 22.31
N GLY A 423 -10.49 2.16 22.16
CA GLY A 423 -9.08 2.50 22.30
C GLY A 423 -8.50 2.10 23.66
N LEU A 424 -9.22 2.39 24.75
CA LEU A 424 -8.82 2.03 26.10
C LEU A 424 -8.76 0.49 26.30
N ILE A 425 -9.75 -0.25 25.80
CA ILE A 425 -9.76 -1.72 25.90
C ILE A 425 -8.55 -2.31 25.17
N LEU A 426 -8.29 -1.86 23.94
CA LEU A 426 -7.12 -2.30 23.18
C LEU A 426 -5.82 -1.88 23.87
N ALA A 427 -5.77 -0.72 24.50
CA ALA A 427 -4.59 -0.24 25.22
C ALA A 427 -4.29 -1.11 26.44
N VAL A 428 -5.32 -1.51 27.21
CA VAL A 428 -5.17 -2.46 28.31
C VAL A 428 -4.63 -3.79 27.80
N LEU A 429 -5.21 -4.36 26.74
CA LEU A 429 -4.74 -5.61 26.15
C LEU A 429 -3.30 -5.51 25.65
N ALA A 430 -2.93 -4.40 24.99
CA ALA A 430 -1.58 -4.14 24.53
C ALA A 430 -0.60 -4.09 25.70
N VAL A 431 -0.86 -3.30 26.75
CA VAL A 431 0.00 -3.23 27.94
C VAL A 431 0.17 -4.61 28.60
N LEU A 432 -0.93 -5.36 28.76
CA LEU A 432 -0.90 -6.71 29.34
C LEU A 432 -0.03 -7.67 28.51
N ARG A 433 -0.09 -7.56 27.17
CA ARG A 433 0.68 -8.38 26.25
C ARG A 433 2.16 -7.98 26.24
N THR A 434 2.48 -6.70 26.09
CA THR A 434 3.86 -6.19 26.03
C THR A 434 4.63 -6.36 27.34
N THR A 435 3.93 -6.48 28.47
CA THR A 435 4.54 -6.66 29.80
C THR A 435 4.44 -8.09 30.34
N ARG A 436 3.90 -9.04 29.56
CA ARG A 436 3.72 -10.45 29.96
C ARG A 436 5.05 -11.14 30.23
N ASN A 437 6.00 -10.95 29.33
CA ASN A 437 7.37 -11.43 29.52
C ASN A 437 8.09 -10.37 30.36
N GLY A 438 7.74 -10.32 31.65
CA GLY A 438 8.46 -9.49 32.61
C GLY A 438 9.94 -9.70 32.36
N THR A 439 10.68 -8.61 32.13
CA THR A 439 12.12 -8.60 31.93
C THR A 439 12.78 -9.18 33.17
N LYS A 440 12.80 -10.52 33.28
CA LYS A 440 13.67 -11.28 34.16
C LYS A 440 15.07 -11.16 33.58
N GLY A 441 15.62 -9.95 33.64
CA GLY A 441 17.00 -9.68 33.32
C GLY A 441 17.84 -10.30 34.42
N SER A 442 18.19 -11.58 34.29
CA SER A 442 19.34 -12.16 34.99
C SER A 442 20.65 -11.84 34.26
N ALA A 443 20.70 -10.72 33.55
CA ALA A 443 21.93 -10.24 32.95
C ALA A 443 22.65 -9.39 33.99
N SER A 444 23.74 -9.92 34.55
CA SER A 444 24.72 -9.13 35.27
C SER A 444 25.09 -7.91 34.42
N PRO A 445 25.25 -6.71 35.03
CA PRO A 445 25.62 -5.53 34.27
C PRO A 445 26.94 -5.82 33.56
N VAL A 446 26.92 -5.88 32.23
CA VAL A 446 28.16 -5.79 31.46
C VAL A 446 28.73 -4.42 31.80
N GLU A 447 29.88 -4.38 32.47
CA GLU A 447 30.64 -3.16 32.73
C GLU A 447 31.08 -2.55 31.40
N ARG A 448 30.18 -1.81 30.75
CA ARG A 448 30.58 -0.79 29.79
C ARG A 448 30.98 0.43 30.60
N SER A 449 32.26 0.78 30.52
CA SER A 449 32.71 2.10 30.94
C SER A 449 31.85 3.13 30.20
N GLN A 450 31.19 4.02 30.94
CA GLN A 450 30.41 5.12 30.34
C GLN A 450 31.40 6.05 29.64
N GLN A 451 31.69 5.78 28.37
CA GLN A 451 32.44 6.71 27.53
C GLN A 451 31.45 7.75 27.01
N GLY A 452 31.40 8.90 27.68
CA GLY A 452 30.64 10.09 27.25
C GLY A 452 29.82 10.76 28.35
N SER A 453 29.39 12.00 28.07
CA SER A 453 28.53 12.78 28.98
C SER A 453 27.07 12.34 28.86
N SER A 454 26.48 11.85 29.96
CA SER A 454 25.06 11.50 30.05
C SER A 454 24.14 12.70 29.82
N VAL A 455 24.60 13.90 30.17
CA VAL A 455 23.86 15.16 29.99
C VAL A 455 23.75 15.52 28.50
N LEU A 456 24.85 15.41 27.75
CA LEU A 456 24.82 15.66 26.30
C LEU A 456 23.96 14.62 25.57
N ALA A 457 24.02 13.35 25.99
CA ALA A 457 23.14 12.31 25.45
C ALA A 457 21.65 12.58 25.75
N ALA A 458 21.34 13.06 26.96
CA ALA A 458 19.98 13.45 27.34
C ALA A 458 19.47 14.64 26.50
N PHE A 459 20.29 15.66 26.25
CA PHE A 459 19.91 16.75 25.33
C PHE A 459 19.72 16.26 23.89
N GLY A 460 20.56 15.36 23.40
CA GLY A 460 20.40 14.77 22.08
C GLY A 460 19.08 13.99 21.92
N ILE A 461 18.77 13.10 22.86
CA ILE A 461 17.51 12.34 22.86
C ILE A 461 16.30 13.27 23.07
N GLY A 462 16.41 14.25 23.97
CA GLY A 462 15.37 15.24 24.21
C GLY A 462 15.05 16.09 22.97
N GLY A 463 16.09 16.54 22.26
CA GLY A 463 15.94 17.26 20.99
C GLY A 463 15.32 16.40 19.90
N LEU A 464 15.74 15.14 19.78
CA LEU A 464 15.12 14.18 18.86
C LEU A 464 13.64 13.96 19.18
N PHE A 465 13.32 13.70 20.45
CA PHE A 465 11.94 13.51 20.92
C PHE A 465 11.08 14.75 20.64
N PHE A 466 11.63 15.95 20.90
CA PHE A 466 10.97 17.20 20.58
C PHE A 466 10.74 17.38 19.08
N GLY A 467 11.71 17.03 18.23
CA GLY A 467 11.57 17.08 16.77
C GLY A 467 10.51 16.09 16.26
N LEU A 468 10.51 14.85 16.77
CA LEU A 468 9.48 13.85 16.46
C LEU A 468 8.08 14.35 16.86
N HIS A 469 7.94 14.91 18.05
CA HIS A 469 6.68 15.44 18.53
C HIS A 469 6.23 16.68 17.75
N SER A 470 7.08 17.68 17.58
CA SER A 470 6.69 18.96 16.97
C SER A 470 6.49 18.90 15.46
N LEU A 471 7.28 18.08 14.75
CA LEU A 471 7.27 18.03 13.28
C LEU A 471 6.48 16.84 12.72
N LEU A 472 6.58 15.66 13.34
CA LEU A 472 6.06 14.42 12.75
C LEU A 472 4.72 13.94 13.32
N SER A 473 4.30 14.45 14.48
CA SER A 473 2.96 14.15 15.04
C SER A 473 1.82 14.87 14.30
N ASP A 474 2.16 15.85 13.47
CA ASP A 474 1.25 16.51 12.52
C ASP A 474 1.97 16.78 11.19
N SER A 475 2.36 15.73 10.49
CA SER A 475 3.12 15.83 9.24
C SER A 475 2.41 16.63 8.15
N SER A 476 1.08 16.79 8.21
CA SER A 476 0.31 17.66 7.31
C SER A 476 0.74 19.11 7.39
N THR A 477 1.10 19.61 8.57
CA THR A 477 1.56 21.00 8.73
C THR A 477 2.84 21.28 7.96
N MET A 478 3.79 20.34 7.92
CA MET A 478 5.01 20.47 7.13
C MET A 478 4.74 20.52 5.62
N ILE A 479 3.74 19.76 5.15
CA ILE A 479 3.37 19.74 3.72
C ILE A 479 2.67 21.05 3.31
N LEU A 480 1.91 21.67 4.21
CA LEU A 480 1.19 22.92 3.94
C LEU A 480 2.04 24.20 4.08
N TRP A 481 3.15 24.12 4.83
CA TRP A 481 4.06 25.25 5.06
C TRP A 481 5.18 25.37 4.01
N VAL A 482 5.33 24.38 3.13
CA VAL A 482 6.18 24.41 1.93
C VAL A 482 5.31 24.69 0.72
#